data_AF-A0A1C3N8M4-F1
#
_entry.id   AF-A0A1C3N8M4-F1
#
_cell.length_a   1.000
_cell.length_b   1.000
_cell.length_c   1.000
_cell.angle_alpha   90.00
_cell.angle_beta   90.00
_cell.angle_gamma   90.00
#
_symmetry.space_group_name_H-M   'P 1'
#
loop_
_entity.id
_entity.type
_entity.pdbx_description
1 polymer ?
#
loop_
_entity_poly.entity_id
_entity_poly.type
_entity_poly.pdbx_seq_one_letter_code
_entity_poly.pdbx_strand_id
1 'polypeptide(L)'
;MTAAAPTTRRRSWRTLDSAAGGLALDLGLYAVSAGFAAITAATSTLLPHRAWGATAALGYLAAALAVGAQLLLRQRRPDAALAGLPGRWAVTAFAWATATLLPLAQQSVQRASGRTDRAQEEVLVVEHAGNRLVEHGTPYLGPDAIAALPADERLLGYTPYQPGMALFGLPRAYAAGWWTDARIWFAVGTALALALAVASLHRHQRGTTGRPGAGDTSPAEVDRPRRAAALLRGVQAATVLPICALTLATGGDDLPVLALCLLALALAATGRPGRAGIAVGLAGGLKLFAWPVALVLIIWGATRRAGLRVTAGAVGLPLAALLPALLVDRDALVENVLRFPLGHGLVTSPAQSPFPGHLVADALPGGRIIAAGLLLAAGAAIAVRLARRPPRTAAETALICAYGLLAAIALMPSTRFGYLLYPAALLLWAPALHEPPRPTGEPAAAPLSAKWRAPERGRA
;
A
#
# COMPACT_ATOMS: atom_id res chain seq x y z
N MET A 1 -54.50 2.50 8.00
CA MET A 1 -53.57 2.40 6.85
C MET A 1 -52.72 3.66 6.81
N THR A 2 -51.55 3.62 7.43
CA THR A 2 -50.58 4.74 7.40
C THR A 2 -49.46 4.35 6.45
N ALA A 3 -49.40 5.04 5.31
CA ALA A 3 -48.39 4.84 4.28
C ALA A 3 -46.99 5.12 4.85
N ALA A 4 -46.14 4.10 4.83
CA ALA A 4 -44.73 4.25 5.17
C ALA A 4 -44.06 5.14 4.12
N ALA A 5 -43.48 6.25 4.57
CA ALA A 5 -42.68 7.14 3.74
C ALA A 5 -41.50 6.36 3.11
N PRO A 6 -41.16 6.62 1.83
CA PRO A 6 -40.06 5.94 1.18
C PRO A 6 -38.75 6.33 1.85
N THR A 7 -38.15 5.39 2.58
CA THR A 7 -36.80 5.54 3.11
C THR A 7 -35.85 5.80 1.94
N THR A 8 -35.29 7.00 1.90
CA THR A 8 -34.24 7.40 0.97
C THR A 8 -33.08 6.40 1.06
N ARG A 9 -32.96 5.54 0.04
CA ARG A 9 -31.85 4.59 -0.10
C ARG A 9 -30.55 5.38 -0.08
N ARG A 10 -29.81 5.34 1.04
CA ARG A 10 -28.38 5.70 1.04
C ARG A 10 -27.71 4.84 -0.02
N ARG A 11 -27.31 5.44 -1.15
CA ARG A 11 -26.44 4.80 -2.16
C ARG A 11 -25.18 4.34 -1.42
N SER A 12 -25.11 3.06 -1.08
CA SER A 12 -23.92 2.53 -0.43
C SER A 12 -22.77 2.56 -1.43
N TRP A 13 -21.54 2.76 -0.97
CA TRP A 13 -20.31 2.69 -1.79
C TRP A 13 -20.26 1.46 -2.70
N ARG A 14 -20.90 0.36 -2.27
CA ARG A 14 -21.04 -0.89 -3.03
C ARG A 14 -21.82 -0.71 -4.34
N THR A 15 -22.83 0.17 -4.36
CA THR A 15 -23.62 0.47 -5.57
C THR A 15 -22.86 1.32 -6.57
N LEU A 16 -21.93 2.17 -6.12
CA LEU A 16 -21.05 2.97 -6.99
C LEU A 16 -19.93 2.12 -7.60
N ASP A 17 -19.29 1.25 -6.81
CA ASP A 17 -18.22 0.37 -7.29
C ASP A 17 -18.74 -0.72 -8.25
N SER A 18 -20.00 -1.14 -8.11
CA SER A 18 -20.64 -2.09 -9.05
C SER A 18 -21.25 -1.44 -10.29
N ALA A 19 -21.39 -0.11 -10.35
CA ALA A 19 -22.04 0.57 -11.46
C ALA A 19 -21.28 0.34 -12.78
N ALA A 20 -22.00 0.00 -13.85
CA ALA A 20 -21.43 -0.40 -15.14
C ALA A 20 -20.30 -1.45 -15.03
N GLY A 21 -20.40 -2.36 -14.04
CA GLY A 21 -19.38 -3.36 -13.72
C GLY A 21 -18.01 -2.80 -13.34
N GLY A 22 -18.00 -1.60 -12.72
CA GLY A 22 -16.82 -0.90 -12.23
C GLY A 22 -16.16 0.06 -13.22
N LEU A 23 -16.60 0.08 -14.48
CA LEU A 23 -16.07 0.98 -15.51
C LEU A 23 -16.34 2.46 -15.22
N ALA A 24 -17.48 2.80 -14.61
CA ALA A 24 -17.80 4.19 -14.27
C ALA A 24 -16.78 4.77 -13.26
N LEU A 25 -16.36 3.95 -12.30
CA LEU A 25 -15.37 4.35 -11.30
C LEU A 25 -13.94 4.37 -11.91
N ASP A 26 -13.64 3.46 -12.84
CA ASP A 26 -12.37 3.52 -13.60
C ASP A 26 -12.27 4.79 -14.45
N LEU A 27 -13.37 5.19 -15.12
CA LEU A 27 -13.42 6.43 -15.89
C LEU A 27 -13.19 7.64 -14.98
N GLY A 28 -13.90 7.71 -13.85
CA GLY A 28 -13.71 8.76 -12.85
C GLY A 28 -12.28 8.80 -12.31
N LEU A 29 -11.70 7.65 -11.97
CA LEU A 29 -10.32 7.52 -11.52
C LEU A 29 -9.35 8.11 -12.55
N TYR A 30 -9.41 7.68 -13.81
CA TYR A 30 -8.46 8.14 -14.83
C TYR A 30 -8.70 9.58 -15.26
N ALA A 31 -9.95 10.04 -15.35
CA ALA A 31 -10.25 11.43 -15.70
C ALA A 31 -9.78 12.41 -14.60
N VAL A 32 -10.06 12.11 -13.34
CA VAL A 32 -9.57 12.92 -12.20
C VAL A 32 -8.04 12.85 -12.13
N SER A 33 -7.45 11.69 -12.40
CA SER A 33 -5.99 11.53 -12.45
C SER A 33 -5.34 12.34 -13.56
N ALA A 34 -5.97 12.43 -14.73
CA ALA A 34 -5.50 13.29 -15.83
C ALA A 34 -5.53 14.77 -15.43
N GLY A 35 -6.63 15.22 -14.80
CA GLY A 35 -6.74 16.57 -14.25
C GLY A 35 -5.68 16.85 -13.18
N PHE A 36 -5.49 15.94 -12.22
CA PHE A 36 -4.46 16.05 -11.20
C PHE A 36 -3.05 16.16 -11.81
N ALA A 37 -2.72 15.31 -12.77
CA ALA A 37 -1.42 15.32 -13.43
C ALA A 37 -1.19 16.61 -14.24
N ALA A 38 -2.22 17.12 -14.92
CA ALA A 38 -2.14 18.39 -15.64
C ALA A 38 -1.94 19.59 -14.70
N ILE A 39 -2.69 19.64 -13.58
CA ILE A 39 -2.51 20.66 -12.54
C ILE A 39 -1.11 20.57 -11.95
N THR A 40 -0.61 19.35 -11.67
CA THR A 40 0.75 19.12 -11.17
C THR A 40 1.81 19.62 -12.16
N ALA A 41 1.62 19.38 -13.46
CA ALA A 41 2.50 19.87 -14.52
C ALA A 41 2.60 21.41 -14.53
N ALA A 42 1.46 22.07 -14.33
CA ALA A 42 1.31 23.52 -14.40
C ALA A 42 1.75 24.25 -13.12
N THR A 43 1.50 23.67 -11.93
CA THR A 43 1.54 24.39 -10.65
C THR A 43 2.60 23.91 -9.67
N SER A 44 3.14 22.69 -9.84
CA SER A 44 4.12 22.15 -8.88
C SER A 44 5.41 22.97 -8.87
N THR A 45 5.91 23.30 -7.68
CA THR A 45 7.24 23.91 -7.52
C THR A 45 8.39 22.90 -7.64
N LEU A 46 8.09 21.61 -7.52
CA LEU A 46 9.05 20.53 -7.69
C LEU A 46 9.20 20.15 -9.17
N LEU A 47 10.40 20.32 -9.72
CA LEU A 47 10.71 20.05 -11.13
C LEU A 47 10.46 18.60 -11.57
N PRO A 48 10.80 17.55 -10.79
CA PRO A 48 10.46 16.17 -11.14
C PRO A 48 8.95 15.94 -11.25
N HIS A 49 8.17 16.61 -10.40
CA HIS A 49 6.70 16.49 -10.38
C HIS A 49 6.08 17.15 -11.61
N ARG A 50 6.59 18.33 -12.01
CA ARG A 50 6.15 18.98 -13.26
C ARG A 50 6.44 18.11 -14.48
N ALA A 51 7.65 17.54 -14.55
CA ALA A 51 8.06 16.65 -15.63
C ALA A 51 7.20 15.39 -15.70
N TRP A 52 6.90 14.77 -14.55
CA TRP A 52 5.95 13.66 -14.47
C TRP A 52 4.56 14.07 -14.96
N GLY A 53 4.02 15.18 -14.47
CA GLY A 53 2.67 15.63 -14.78
C GLY A 53 2.43 15.83 -16.28
N ALA A 54 3.42 16.39 -16.98
CA ALA A 54 3.34 16.63 -18.42
C ALA A 54 3.14 15.35 -19.24
N THR A 55 3.84 14.26 -18.88
CA THR A 55 3.67 12.96 -19.54
C THR A 55 2.43 12.21 -19.01
N ALA A 56 2.25 12.19 -17.69
CA ALA A 56 1.21 11.41 -17.04
C ALA A 56 -0.21 11.89 -17.36
N ALA A 57 -0.42 13.20 -17.56
CA ALA A 57 -1.71 13.74 -17.96
C ALA A 57 -2.23 13.12 -19.27
N LEU A 58 -1.34 12.95 -20.26
CA LEU A 58 -1.68 12.30 -21.53
C LEU A 58 -1.94 10.81 -21.35
N GLY A 59 -1.13 10.11 -20.55
CA GLY A 59 -1.33 8.69 -20.24
C GLY A 59 -2.68 8.42 -19.56
N TYR A 60 -3.04 9.21 -18.55
CA TYR A 60 -4.33 9.11 -17.88
C TYR A 60 -5.50 9.52 -18.77
N LEU A 61 -5.35 10.55 -19.62
CA LEU A 61 -6.38 10.93 -20.58
C LEU A 61 -6.64 9.79 -21.57
N ALA A 62 -5.59 9.17 -22.12
CA ALA A 62 -5.72 8.01 -22.99
C ALA A 62 -6.40 6.82 -22.28
N ALA A 63 -6.07 6.57 -21.01
CA ALA A 63 -6.75 5.54 -20.21
C ALA A 63 -8.24 5.87 -19.98
N ALA A 64 -8.58 7.14 -19.70
CA ALA A 64 -9.97 7.58 -19.55
C ALA A 64 -10.76 7.40 -20.85
N LEU A 65 -10.18 7.77 -22.00
CA LEU A 65 -10.78 7.55 -23.32
C LEU A 65 -10.97 6.05 -23.61
N ALA A 66 -9.99 5.21 -23.25
CA ALA A 66 -10.11 3.76 -23.39
C ALA A 66 -11.26 3.18 -22.54
N VAL A 67 -11.43 3.65 -21.30
CA VAL A 67 -12.59 3.26 -20.47
C VAL A 67 -13.90 3.80 -21.06
N GLY A 68 -13.90 5.01 -21.63
CA GLY A 68 -15.05 5.55 -22.37
C GLY A 68 -15.46 4.64 -23.54
N ALA A 69 -14.47 4.15 -24.31
CA ALA A 69 -14.70 3.17 -25.37
C ALA A 69 -15.22 1.83 -24.80
N GLN A 70 -14.71 1.37 -23.66
CA GLN A 70 -15.23 0.17 -22.97
C GLN A 70 -16.69 0.33 -22.53
N LEU A 71 -17.08 1.52 -22.04
CA LEU A 71 -18.46 1.83 -21.66
C LEU A 71 -19.39 1.80 -22.88
N LEU A 72 -18.99 2.43 -23.98
CA LEU A 72 -19.76 2.41 -25.23
C LEU A 72 -19.87 0.98 -25.80
N LEU A 73 -18.78 0.22 -25.77
CA LEU A 73 -18.76 -1.17 -26.20
C LEU A 73 -19.70 -2.03 -25.33
N ARG A 74 -19.70 -1.82 -24.01
CA ARG A 74 -20.59 -2.53 -23.08
C ARG A 74 -22.07 -2.25 -23.35
N GLN A 75 -22.42 -1.01 -23.71
CA GLN A 75 -23.80 -0.65 -24.06
C GLN A 75 -24.27 -1.40 -25.31
N ARG A 76 -23.38 -1.63 -26.29
CA ARG A 76 -23.71 -2.34 -27.54
C ARG A 76 -23.58 -3.86 -27.42
N ARG A 77 -22.62 -4.34 -26.64
CA ARG A 77 -22.28 -5.76 -26.45
C ARG A 77 -21.96 -6.01 -24.98
N PRO A 78 -22.97 -6.29 -24.14
CA PRO A 78 -22.80 -6.49 -22.70
C PRO A 78 -21.79 -7.57 -22.32
N ASP A 79 -21.64 -8.59 -23.17
CA ASP A 79 -20.77 -9.76 -22.94
C ASP A 79 -19.36 -9.62 -23.53
N ALA A 80 -19.01 -8.46 -24.08
CA ALA A 80 -17.68 -8.25 -24.66
C ALA A 80 -16.57 -8.34 -23.60
N ALA A 81 -15.64 -9.28 -23.77
CA ALA A 81 -14.50 -9.49 -22.85
C ALA A 81 -13.65 -8.21 -22.65
N LEU A 82 -13.54 -7.37 -23.69
CA LEU A 82 -12.86 -6.08 -23.66
C LEU A 82 -13.51 -5.05 -22.72
N ALA A 83 -14.81 -5.16 -22.44
CA ALA A 83 -15.52 -4.35 -21.46
C ALA A 83 -15.66 -5.04 -20.09
N GLY A 84 -15.18 -6.28 -19.99
CA GLY A 84 -15.12 -7.07 -18.77
C GLY A 84 -13.82 -6.85 -17.99
N LEU A 85 -13.62 -7.68 -16.97
CA LEU A 85 -12.45 -7.59 -16.08
C LEU A 85 -11.10 -7.69 -16.82
N PRO A 86 -10.88 -8.57 -17.83
CA PRO A 86 -9.61 -8.62 -18.56
C PRO A 86 -9.26 -7.30 -19.25
N GLY A 87 -10.25 -6.66 -19.88
CA GLY A 87 -10.05 -5.35 -20.50
C GLY A 87 -9.71 -4.26 -19.48
N ARG A 88 -10.33 -4.30 -18.29
CA ARG A 88 -10.01 -3.34 -17.20
C ARG A 88 -8.58 -3.53 -16.66
N TRP A 89 -8.10 -4.77 -16.56
CA TRP A 89 -6.69 -5.06 -16.26
C TRP A 89 -5.76 -4.52 -17.33
N ALA A 90 -6.09 -4.70 -18.62
CA ALA A 90 -5.29 -4.18 -19.73
C ALA A 90 -5.18 -2.65 -19.69
N VAL A 91 -6.29 -1.94 -19.46
CA VAL A 91 -6.28 -0.48 -19.31
C VAL A 91 -5.49 -0.05 -18.07
N THR A 92 -5.58 -0.79 -16.97
CA THR A 92 -4.78 -0.50 -15.76
C THR A 92 -3.29 -0.69 -16.00
N ALA A 93 -2.88 -1.75 -16.70
CA ALA A 93 -1.49 -1.97 -17.08
C ALA A 93 -0.99 -0.88 -18.03
N PHE A 94 -1.81 -0.48 -19.01
CA PHE A 94 -1.53 0.64 -19.90
C PHE A 94 -1.37 1.96 -19.13
N ALA A 95 -2.27 2.28 -18.20
CA ALA A 95 -2.20 3.47 -17.37
C ALA A 95 -0.92 3.47 -16.51
N TRP A 96 -0.54 2.34 -15.92
CA TRP A 96 0.70 2.25 -15.15
C TRP A 96 1.94 2.40 -16.02
N ALA A 97 1.95 1.76 -17.20
CA ALA A 97 3.04 1.90 -18.16
C ALA A 97 3.22 3.36 -18.61
N THR A 98 2.13 4.06 -18.92
CA THR A 98 2.19 5.41 -19.51
C THR A 98 2.27 6.54 -18.49
N ALA A 99 1.61 6.41 -17.34
CA ALA A 99 1.58 7.44 -16.30
C ALA A 99 2.61 7.23 -15.19
N THR A 100 3.31 6.10 -15.17
CA THR A 100 4.32 5.81 -14.13
C THR A 100 5.65 5.38 -14.72
N LEU A 101 5.69 4.27 -15.45
CA LEU A 101 6.95 3.69 -15.92
C LEU A 101 7.61 4.53 -17.02
N LEU A 102 6.81 5.06 -17.96
CA LEU A 102 7.30 5.94 -19.03
C LEU A 102 7.90 7.24 -18.48
N PRO A 103 7.22 8.06 -17.65
CA PRO A 103 7.84 9.25 -17.07
C PRO A 103 9.03 8.94 -16.19
N LEU A 104 9.03 7.80 -15.46
CA LEU A 104 10.19 7.35 -14.68
C LEU A 104 11.39 7.10 -15.59
N ALA A 105 11.22 6.31 -16.65
CA ALA A 105 12.28 6.01 -17.61
C ALA A 105 12.79 7.27 -18.31
N GLN A 106 11.88 8.14 -18.77
CA GLN A 106 12.22 9.43 -19.38
C GLN A 106 13.06 10.29 -18.44
N GLN A 107 12.63 10.42 -17.18
CA GLN A 107 13.35 11.19 -16.18
C GLN A 107 14.71 10.56 -15.84
N SER A 108 14.81 9.24 -15.77
CA SER A 108 16.07 8.53 -15.52
C SER A 108 17.07 8.72 -16.67
N VAL A 109 16.59 8.69 -17.92
CA VAL A 109 17.40 8.98 -19.12
C VAL A 109 17.85 10.44 -19.13
N GLN A 110 16.94 11.38 -18.86
CA GLN A 110 17.27 12.81 -18.77
C GLN A 110 18.30 13.08 -17.65
N ARG A 111 18.17 12.40 -16.51
CA ARG A 111 19.12 12.50 -15.39
C ARG A 111 20.49 11.99 -15.78
N ALA A 112 20.55 10.84 -16.45
CA ALA A 112 21.80 10.28 -16.98
C ALA A 112 22.45 11.18 -18.05
N SER A 113 21.66 11.99 -18.77
CA SER A 113 22.14 12.97 -19.74
C SER A 113 22.41 14.37 -19.14
N GLY A 114 22.51 14.50 -17.81
CA GLY A 114 22.91 15.75 -17.13
C GLY A 114 21.77 16.61 -16.57
N ARG A 115 20.50 16.25 -16.74
CA ARG A 115 19.38 16.94 -16.08
C ARG A 115 19.17 16.43 -14.67
N THR A 116 19.99 16.92 -13.74
CA THR A 116 19.96 16.50 -12.33
C THR A 116 18.64 16.82 -11.61
N ASP A 117 17.83 17.74 -12.15
CA ASP A 117 16.50 18.14 -11.66
C ASP A 117 15.38 17.07 -11.86
N ARG A 118 15.73 15.85 -12.26
CA ARG A 118 14.80 14.79 -12.68
C ARG A 118 14.61 13.67 -11.67
N ALA A 119 14.94 13.93 -10.41
CA ALA A 119 14.70 13.04 -9.29
C ALA A 119 14.46 13.88 -8.02
N GLN A 120 13.71 13.32 -7.08
CA GLN A 120 13.66 13.90 -5.73
C GLN A 120 14.89 13.48 -4.92
N GLU A 121 15.10 14.19 -3.81
CA GLU A 121 16.23 13.98 -2.89
C GLU A 121 16.30 12.54 -2.37
N GLU A 122 15.16 11.86 -2.19
CA GLU A 122 15.12 10.47 -1.70
C GLU A 122 15.90 9.51 -2.61
N VAL A 123 15.92 9.77 -3.92
CA VAL A 123 16.66 8.97 -4.89
C VAL A 123 18.16 9.12 -4.67
N LEU A 124 18.64 10.35 -4.49
CA LEU A 124 20.04 10.65 -4.24
C LEU A 124 20.50 10.07 -2.89
N VAL A 125 19.67 10.21 -1.85
CA VAL A 125 19.94 9.62 -0.53
C VAL A 125 20.15 8.11 -0.62
N VAL A 126 19.29 7.39 -1.36
CA VAL A 126 19.39 5.94 -1.49
C VAL A 126 20.59 5.53 -2.36
N GLU A 127 20.88 6.26 -3.43
CA GLU A 127 22.08 6.02 -4.25
C GLU A 127 23.37 6.24 -3.47
N HIS A 128 23.47 7.34 -2.71
CA HIS A 128 24.61 7.59 -1.82
C HIS A 128 24.72 6.54 -0.72
N ALA A 129 23.60 6.07 -0.16
CA ALA A 129 23.58 4.98 0.81
C ALA A 129 24.11 3.66 0.21
N GLY A 130 23.78 3.38 -1.06
CA GLY A 130 24.35 2.25 -1.80
C GLY A 130 25.86 2.36 -1.98
N ASN A 131 26.35 3.53 -2.40
CA ASN A 131 27.80 3.79 -2.54
C ASN A 131 28.53 3.57 -1.21
N ARG A 132 28.02 4.18 -0.13
CA ARG A 132 28.63 4.03 1.20
C ARG A 132 28.62 2.60 1.69
N LEU A 133 27.54 1.85 1.44
CA LEU A 133 27.48 0.44 1.81
C LEU A 133 28.59 -0.38 1.14
N VAL A 134 28.91 -0.10 -0.13
CA VAL A 134 30.00 -0.76 -0.87
C VAL A 134 31.37 -0.31 -0.36
N GLU A 135 31.57 0.99 -0.14
CA GLU A 135 32.87 1.57 0.20
C GLU A 135 33.25 1.40 1.68
N HIS A 136 32.27 1.51 2.58
CA HIS A 136 32.48 1.63 4.03
C HIS A 136 31.83 0.48 4.82
N GLY A 137 31.06 -0.40 4.18
CA GLY A 137 30.33 -1.48 4.85
C GLY A 137 29.09 -1.01 5.64
N THR A 138 28.75 0.28 5.57
CA THR A 138 27.57 0.88 6.22
C THR A 138 26.92 1.89 5.28
N PRO A 139 25.57 1.99 5.23
CA PRO A 139 24.91 2.97 4.38
C PRO A 139 24.87 4.38 4.99
N TYR A 140 25.41 4.57 6.19
CA TYR A 140 25.26 5.78 7.00
C TYR A 140 26.54 6.60 7.09
N LEU A 141 26.40 7.93 7.22
CA LEU A 141 27.48 8.82 7.65
C LEU A 141 27.36 9.12 9.14
N GLY A 142 28.49 9.18 9.83
CA GLY A 142 28.55 9.65 11.22
C GLY A 142 28.28 11.15 11.35
N PRO A 143 27.98 11.64 12.57
CA PRO A 143 27.64 13.04 12.83
C PRO A 143 28.76 14.01 12.41
N ASP A 144 30.03 13.66 12.66
CA ASP A 144 31.17 14.51 12.29
C ASP A 144 31.34 14.62 10.77
N ALA A 145 31.15 13.51 10.05
CA ALA A 145 31.19 13.48 8.59
C ALA A 145 30.07 14.34 7.99
N ILE A 146 28.86 14.30 8.58
CA ILE A 146 27.75 15.16 8.15
C ILE A 146 28.06 16.63 8.48
N ALA A 147 28.63 16.94 9.65
CA ALA A 147 28.97 18.30 10.04
C ALA A 147 30.02 18.94 9.12
N ALA A 148 30.94 18.12 8.59
CA ALA A 148 31.98 18.55 7.65
C ALA A 148 31.45 18.88 6.24
N LEU A 149 30.25 18.42 5.87
CA LEU A 149 29.64 18.75 4.58
C LEU A 149 29.26 20.25 4.50
N PRO A 150 29.29 20.83 3.28
CA PRO A 150 28.68 22.12 3.01
C PRO A 150 27.25 22.19 3.55
N ALA A 151 26.84 23.35 4.07
CA ALA A 151 25.58 23.48 4.81
C ALA A 151 24.34 23.05 4.01
N ASP A 152 24.35 23.28 2.70
CA ASP A 152 23.31 22.92 1.73
C ASP A 152 23.29 21.42 1.39
N GLU A 153 24.38 20.69 1.64
CA GLU A 153 24.49 19.25 1.38
C GLU A 153 24.22 18.38 2.61
N ARG A 154 24.28 18.96 3.82
CA ARG A 154 24.11 18.22 5.09
C ARG A 154 22.83 17.40 5.15
N LEU A 155 21.74 17.89 4.57
CA LEU A 155 20.48 17.15 4.51
C LEU A 155 20.61 15.83 3.73
N LEU A 156 21.32 15.85 2.59
CA LEU A 156 21.56 14.66 1.77
C LEU A 156 22.60 13.71 2.37
N GLY A 157 23.33 14.16 3.39
CA GLY A 157 24.20 13.30 4.21
C GLY A 157 23.43 12.29 5.06
N TYR A 158 22.16 12.58 5.40
CA TYR A 158 21.32 11.70 6.19
C TYR A 158 20.64 10.60 5.36
N THR A 159 20.58 9.39 5.90
CA THR A 159 19.83 8.25 5.37
C THR A 159 18.80 7.77 6.38
N PRO A 160 17.58 8.36 6.40
CA PRO A 160 16.53 8.03 7.38
C PRO A 160 15.77 6.74 7.03
N TYR A 161 16.49 5.73 6.56
CA TYR A 161 15.96 4.44 6.12
C TYR A 161 16.67 3.30 6.81
N GLN A 162 16.02 2.14 6.82
CA GLN A 162 16.63 0.91 7.31
C GLN A 162 17.65 0.40 6.28
N PRO A 163 18.68 -0.37 6.68
CA PRO A 163 19.82 -0.69 5.81
C PRO A 163 19.44 -1.36 4.48
N GLY A 164 18.35 -2.13 4.47
CA GLY A 164 17.86 -2.78 3.25
C GLY A 164 17.48 -1.79 2.14
N MET A 165 17.17 -0.53 2.46
CA MET A 165 16.88 0.48 1.44
C MET A 165 18.10 0.78 0.55
N ALA A 166 19.32 0.70 1.10
CA ALA A 166 20.55 0.93 0.35
C ALA A 166 20.77 -0.08 -0.79
N LEU A 167 20.13 -1.25 -0.73
CA LEU A 167 20.19 -2.26 -1.80
C LEU A 167 19.67 -1.74 -3.14
N PHE A 168 18.71 -0.81 -3.13
CA PHE A 168 18.20 -0.18 -4.33
C PHE A 168 19.16 0.87 -4.93
N GLY A 169 20.14 1.34 -4.15
CA GLY A 169 21.20 2.24 -4.60
C GLY A 169 22.43 1.52 -5.15
N LEU A 170 22.62 0.23 -4.85
CA LEU A 170 23.77 -0.55 -5.31
C LEU A 170 24.03 -0.48 -6.81
N PRO A 171 23.02 -0.52 -7.71
CA PRO A 171 23.27 -0.40 -9.15
C PRO A 171 24.04 0.87 -9.53
N ARG A 172 23.80 1.98 -8.81
CA ARG A 172 24.50 3.25 -9.00
C ARG A 172 25.96 3.21 -8.53
N ALA A 173 26.25 2.42 -7.50
CA ALA A 173 27.61 2.22 -7.00
C ALA A 173 28.51 1.48 -7.99
N TYR A 174 27.93 0.64 -8.86
CA TYR A 174 28.70 -0.18 -9.81
C TYR A 174 28.79 0.40 -11.22
N ALA A 175 27.79 1.17 -11.67
CA ALA A 175 27.76 1.67 -13.03
C ALA A 175 27.04 3.02 -13.18
N ALA A 176 27.50 3.79 -14.17
CA ALA A 176 26.81 4.98 -14.64
C ALA A 176 25.84 4.60 -15.76
N GLY A 177 24.57 5.01 -15.62
CA GLY A 177 23.55 4.78 -16.62
C GLY A 177 22.17 5.22 -16.14
N TRP A 178 21.20 5.22 -17.06
CA TRP A 178 19.81 5.51 -16.72
C TRP A 178 19.14 4.36 -15.96
N TRP A 179 19.59 3.11 -16.20
CA TRP A 179 19.06 1.91 -15.55
C TRP A 179 19.60 1.72 -14.12
N THR A 180 20.64 2.48 -13.74
CA THR A 180 21.21 2.46 -12.39
C THR A 180 20.50 3.42 -11.43
N ASP A 181 19.53 4.18 -11.92
CA ASP A 181 18.63 5.01 -11.12
C ASP A 181 17.86 4.15 -10.11
N ALA A 182 17.90 4.50 -8.82
CA ALA A 182 17.26 3.70 -7.77
C ALA A 182 15.75 3.49 -8.01
N ARG A 183 15.07 4.43 -8.69
CA ARG A 183 13.64 4.32 -9.04
C ARG A 183 13.33 3.14 -9.95
N ILE A 184 14.25 2.77 -10.85
CA ILE A 184 14.08 1.60 -11.71
C ILE A 184 13.97 0.35 -10.85
N TRP A 185 14.81 0.23 -9.83
CA TRP A 185 14.83 -0.92 -8.93
C TRP A 185 13.69 -0.89 -7.91
N PHE A 186 13.28 0.30 -7.46
CA PHE A 186 12.02 0.45 -6.71
C PHE A 186 10.82 -0.03 -7.52
N ALA A 187 10.75 0.31 -8.81
CA ALA A 187 9.68 -0.13 -9.70
C ALA A 187 9.69 -1.66 -9.88
N VAL A 188 10.86 -2.27 -10.07
CA VAL A 188 11.02 -3.73 -10.15
C VAL A 188 10.58 -4.41 -8.84
N GLY A 189 11.04 -3.94 -7.69
CA GLY A 189 10.67 -4.49 -6.38
C GLY A 189 9.17 -4.37 -6.10
N THR A 190 8.59 -3.22 -6.43
CA THR A 190 7.13 -2.97 -6.35
C THR A 190 6.36 -3.94 -7.24
N ALA A 191 6.74 -4.05 -8.51
CA ALA A 191 6.11 -4.93 -9.49
C ALA A 191 6.13 -6.38 -9.04
N LEU A 192 7.29 -6.86 -8.57
CA LEU A 192 7.48 -8.22 -8.10
C LEU A 192 6.61 -8.52 -6.87
N ALA A 193 6.63 -7.65 -5.86
CA ALA A 193 5.85 -7.83 -4.65
C ALA A 193 4.33 -7.82 -4.93
N LEU A 194 3.85 -6.90 -5.77
CA LEU A 194 2.44 -6.86 -6.19
C LEU A 194 2.05 -8.09 -7.04
N ALA A 195 2.89 -8.51 -7.98
CA ALA A 195 2.66 -9.70 -8.78
C ALA A 195 2.56 -10.95 -7.90
N LEU A 196 3.44 -11.09 -6.89
CA LEU A 196 3.37 -12.17 -5.90
C LEU A 196 2.10 -12.09 -5.06
N ALA A 197 1.65 -10.89 -4.67
CA ALA A 197 0.45 -10.68 -3.89
C ALA A 197 -0.79 -11.11 -4.69
N VAL A 198 -0.93 -10.62 -5.92
CA VAL A 198 -2.00 -10.99 -6.87
C VAL A 198 -1.98 -12.50 -7.15
N ALA A 199 -0.81 -13.07 -7.45
CA ALA A 199 -0.67 -14.51 -7.70
C ALA A 199 -0.99 -15.37 -6.48
N SER A 200 -0.75 -14.87 -5.25
CA SER A 200 -1.12 -15.59 -4.03
C SER A 200 -2.64 -15.67 -3.85
N LEU A 201 -3.34 -14.55 -4.07
CA LEU A 201 -4.80 -14.46 -3.96
C LEU A 201 -5.50 -15.25 -5.06
N HIS A 202 -5.04 -15.14 -6.32
CA HIS A 202 -5.60 -15.91 -7.44
C HIS A 202 -5.45 -17.42 -7.24
N ARG A 203 -4.28 -17.90 -6.80
CA ARG A 203 -4.06 -19.33 -6.55
C ARG A 203 -4.94 -19.86 -5.42
N HIS A 204 -5.08 -19.09 -4.35
CA HIS A 204 -5.95 -19.46 -3.24
C HIS A 204 -7.42 -19.61 -3.69
N GLN A 205 -7.91 -18.67 -4.49
CA GLN A 205 -9.26 -18.69 -5.05
C GLN A 205 -9.53 -19.91 -5.96
N ARG A 206 -8.55 -20.33 -6.78
CA ARG A 206 -8.65 -21.54 -7.61
C ARG A 206 -8.64 -22.83 -6.78
N GLY A 207 -7.84 -22.87 -5.71
CA GLY A 207 -7.75 -24.04 -4.82
C GLY A 207 -9.04 -24.29 -4.04
N THR A 208 -9.78 -23.24 -3.67
CA THR A 208 -11.05 -23.37 -2.95
C THR A 208 -12.20 -23.94 -3.79
N THR A 209 -12.11 -23.91 -5.12
CA THR A 209 -13.19 -24.31 -6.04
C THR A 209 -13.03 -25.72 -6.58
N GLY A 210 -11.88 -26.36 -6.37
CA GLY A 210 -11.57 -27.70 -6.87
C GLY A 210 -12.04 -28.87 -6.00
N ARG A 211 -12.85 -28.65 -4.95
CA ARG A 211 -13.51 -29.74 -4.22
C ARG A 211 -14.87 -30.02 -4.89
N PRO A 212 -15.03 -31.14 -5.61
CA PRO A 212 -16.31 -31.50 -6.20
C PRO A 212 -17.25 -31.98 -5.09
N GLY A 213 -18.06 -31.07 -4.57
CA GLY A 213 -19.14 -31.36 -3.64
C GLY A 213 -20.46 -30.86 -4.23
N ALA A 214 -21.25 -31.80 -4.73
CA ALA A 214 -22.65 -31.75 -5.16
C ALA A 214 -23.35 -30.38 -5.33
N GLY A 215 -23.66 -30.06 -6.59
CA GLY A 215 -25.04 -29.76 -7.01
C GLY A 215 -25.61 -28.35 -6.87
N ASP A 216 -25.11 -27.49 -5.97
CA ASP A 216 -25.62 -26.12 -5.83
C ASP A 216 -24.53 -25.08 -6.10
N THR A 217 -24.90 -23.97 -6.76
CA THR A 217 -24.03 -22.81 -6.95
C THR A 217 -23.58 -22.30 -5.58
N SER A 218 -22.41 -22.75 -5.15
CA SER A 218 -21.85 -22.40 -3.85
C SER A 218 -21.79 -20.87 -3.71
N PRO A 219 -22.09 -20.30 -2.53
CA PRO A 219 -21.89 -18.86 -2.27
C PRO A 219 -20.49 -18.37 -2.67
N ALA A 220 -19.49 -19.26 -2.71
CA ALA A 220 -18.13 -18.97 -3.16
C ALA A 220 -18.00 -18.67 -4.67
N GLU A 221 -18.89 -19.20 -5.52
CA GLU A 221 -18.91 -18.93 -6.96
C GLU A 221 -19.46 -17.54 -7.29
N VAL A 222 -20.49 -17.11 -6.56
CA VAL A 222 -21.14 -15.80 -6.74
C VAL A 222 -20.22 -14.64 -6.32
N ASP A 223 -19.35 -14.84 -5.33
CA ASP A 223 -18.44 -13.80 -4.82
C ASP A 223 -17.09 -13.71 -5.57
N ARG A 224 -16.76 -14.69 -6.43
CA ARG A 224 -15.49 -14.73 -7.16
C ARG A 224 -15.28 -13.50 -8.07
N PRO A 225 -16.25 -13.08 -8.92
CA PRO A 225 -16.07 -11.90 -9.76
C PRO A 225 -15.92 -10.61 -8.96
N ARG A 226 -16.61 -10.51 -7.80
CA ARG A 226 -16.52 -9.36 -6.90
C ARG A 226 -15.13 -9.22 -6.28
N ARG A 227 -14.55 -10.33 -5.82
CA ARG A 227 -13.17 -10.33 -5.29
C ARG A 227 -12.14 -10.00 -6.34
N ALA A 228 -12.31 -10.51 -7.56
CA ALA A 228 -11.41 -10.21 -8.66
C ALA A 228 -11.46 -8.72 -9.06
N ALA A 229 -12.66 -8.10 -9.03
CA ALA A 229 -12.82 -6.66 -9.21
C ALA A 229 -12.21 -5.84 -8.06
N ALA A 230 -12.40 -6.28 -6.81
CA ALA A 230 -11.78 -5.65 -5.63
C ALA A 230 -10.25 -5.74 -5.67
N LEU A 231 -9.70 -6.87 -6.12
CA LEU A 231 -8.26 -7.04 -6.30
C LEU A 231 -7.72 -6.08 -7.37
N LEU A 232 -8.41 -5.95 -8.50
CA LEU A 232 -8.05 -4.94 -9.50
C LEU A 232 -8.08 -3.54 -8.91
N ARG A 233 -9.10 -3.18 -8.12
CA ARG A 233 -9.18 -1.88 -7.47
C ARG A 233 -8.01 -1.64 -6.51
N GLY A 234 -7.64 -2.65 -5.74
CA GLY A 234 -6.47 -2.61 -4.86
C GLY A 234 -5.17 -2.43 -5.65
N VAL A 235 -5.00 -3.11 -6.79
CA VAL A 235 -3.85 -2.90 -7.68
C VAL A 235 -3.85 -1.50 -8.25
N GLN A 236 -4.99 -1.00 -8.74
CA GLN A 236 -5.10 0.37 -9.24
C GLN A 236 -4.71 1.40 -8.17
N ALA A 237 -5.14 1.19 -6.92
CA ALA A 237 -4.76 2.03 -5.80
C ALA A 237 -3.23 2.04 -5.55
N ALA A 238 -2.58 0.88 -5.67
CA ALA A 238 -1.15 0.73 -5.42
C ALA A 238 -0.25 1.14 -6.61
N THR A 239 -0.81 1.29 -7.83
CA THR A 239 -0.02 1.56 -9.04
C THR A 239 -0.41 2.84 -9.76
N VAL A 240 -1.68 3.02 -10.12
CA VAL A 240 -2.14 4.10 -11.00
C VAL A 240 -2.85 5.22 -10.27
N LEU A 241 -3.10 5.12 -8.97
CA LEU A 241 -3.54 6.26 -8.18
C LEU A 241 -2.45 7.35 -8.26
N PRO A 242 -2.77 8.62 -8.56
CA PRO A 242 -1.75 9.64 -8.86
C PRO A 242 -0.68 9.78 -7.78
N ILE A 243 -1.05 9.66 -6.51
CA ILE A 243 -0.08 9.72 -5.41
C ILE A 243 0.95 8.58 -5.48
N CYS A 244 0.56 7.37 -5.86
CA CYS A 244 1.44 6.20 -6.03
C CYS A 244 2.26 6.29 -7.32
N ALA A 245 1.62 6.70 -8.43
CA ALA A 245 2.26 6.87 -9.73
C ALA A 245 3.35 7.96 -9.70
N LEU A 246 3.00 9.13 -9.15
CA LEU A 246 3.91 10.26 -8.98
C LEU A 246 5.08 9.90 -8.07
N THR A 247 4.79 9.34 -6.89
CA THR A 247 5.84 8.97 -5.93
C THR A 247 6.79 7.94 -6.53
N LEU A 248 6.30 6.91 -7.23
CA LEU A 248 7.17 5.95 -7.90
C LEU A 248 8.06 6.60 -8.97
N ALA A 249 7.48 7.47 -9.78
CA ALA A 249 8.20 8.09 -10.89
C ALA A 249 9.24 9.14 -10.44
N THR A 250 9.10 9.71 -9.25
CA THR A 250 9.91 10.87 -8.83
C THR A 250 10.82 10.60 -7.62
N GLY A 251 10.42 9.75 -6.67
CA GLY A 251 11.23 9.35 -5.50
C GLY A 251 11.32 7.83 -5.32
N GLY A 252 10.17 7.18 -5.12
CA GLY A 252 9.94 5.76 -5.30
C GLY A 252 10.23 4.82 -4.13
N ASP A 253 10.88 5.31 -3.08
CA ASP A 253 11.30 4.54 -1.90
C ASP A 253 10.11 3.91 -1.13
N ASP A 254 8.95 4.57 -1.10
CA ASP A 254 7.76 4.08 -0.38
C ASP A 254 7.03 2.91 -1.06
N LEU A 255 7.07 2.79 -2.38
CA LEU A 255 6.29 1.80 -3.12
C LEU A 255 6.71 0.35 -2.89
N PRO A 256 8.01 -0.02 -2.84
CA PRO A 256 8.39 -1.39 -2.51
C PRO A 256 7.97 -1.76 -1.08
N VAL A 257 8.02 -0.80 -0.15
CA VAL A 257 7.56 -0.98 1.25
C VAL A 257 6.06 -1.25 1.29
N LEU A 258 5.27 -0.42 0.61
CA LEU A 258 3.82 -0.61 0.50
C LEU A 258 3.49 -1.96 -0.15
N ALA A 259 4.11 -2.29 -1.28
CA ALA A 259 3.86 -3.52 -2.01
C ALA A 259 4.19 -4.77 -1.17
N LEU A 260 5.26 -4.75 -0.39
CA LEU A 260 5.60 -5.81 0.56
C LEU A 260 4.58 -5.91 1.71
N CYS A 261 4.05 -4.78 2.21
CA CYS A 261 2.95 -4.79 3.18
C CYS A 261 1.67 -5.40 2.59
N LEU A 262 1.31 -5.07 1.35
CA LEU A 262 0.15 -5.65 0.64
C LEU A 262 0.36 -7.15 0.38
N LEU A 263 1.57 -7.57 0.02
CA LEU A 263 1.96 -8.97 -0.08
C LEU A 263 1.84 -9.70 1.27
N ALA A 264 2.28 -9.09 2.36
CA ALA A 264 2.15 -9.67 3.70
C ALA A 264 0.68 -9.90 4.08
N LEU A 265 -0.19 -8.94 3.80
CA LEU A 265 -1.64 -9.06 4.01
C LEU A 265 -2.28 -10.10 3.10
N ALA A 266 -1.85 -10.21 1.84
CA ALA A 266 -2.30 -11.25 0.92
C ALA A 266 -1.86 -12.65 1.39
N LEU A 267 -0.64 -12.80 1.90
CA LEU A 267 -0.15 -14.04 2.49
C LEU A 267 -0.88 -14.38 3.79
N ALA A 268 -1.23 -13.38 4.60
CA ALA A 268 -2.07 -13.56 5.78
C ALA A 268 -3.48 -14.06 5.40
N ALA A 269 -4.11 -13.45 4.40
CA ALA A 269 -5.42 -13.84 3.87
C ALA A 269 -5.45 -15.23 3.22
N THR A 270 -4.28 -15.76 2.84
CA THR A 270 -4.15 -17.09 2.23
C THR A 270 -3.63 -18.15 3.22
N GLY A 271 -3.62 -17.82 4.52
CA GLY A 271 -3.26 -18.76 5.59
C GLY A 271 -1.77 -19.07 5.70
N ARG A 272 -0.89 -18.15 5.27
CA ARG A 272 0.58 -18.33 5.24
C ARG A 272 1.30 -17.40 6.23
N PRO A 273 1.11 -17.57 7.56
CA PRO A 273 1.59 -16.61 8.57
C PRO A 273 3.11 -16.40 8.56
N GLY A 274 3.91 -17.46 8.42
CA GLY A 274 5.38 -17.31 8.36
C GLY A 274 5.85 -16.49 7.16
N ARG A 275 5.23 -16.69 5.98
CA ARG A 275 5.54 -15.91 4.78
C ARG A 275 5.05 -14.47 4.87
N ALA A 276 3.91 -14.24 5.54
CA ALA A 276 3.44 -12.90 5.86
C ALA A 276 4.44 -12.16 6.76
N GLY A 277 4.97 -12.84 7.79
CA GLY A 277 6.04 -12.34 8.65
C GLY A 277 7.30 -11.98 7.85
N ILE A 278 7.75 -12.84 6.93
CA ILE A 278 8.89 -12.56 6.05
C ILE A 278 8.63 -11.32 5.19
N ALA A 279 7.47 -11.23 4.54
CA ALA A 279 7.15 -10.09 3.65
C ALA A 279 7.12 -8.75 4.40
N VAL A 280 6.48 -8.69 5.57
CA VAL A 280 6.45 -7.45 6.37
C VAL A 280 7.78 -7.16 7.05
N GLY A 281 8.57 -8.20 7.36
CA GLY A 281 9.93 -8.06 7.85
C GLY A 281 10.88 -7.47 6.81
N LEU A 282 10.78 -7.91 5.55
CA LEU A 282 11.49 -7.26 4.44
C LEU A 282 11.10 -5.79 4.34
N ALA A 283 9.79 -5.46 4.41
CA ALA A 283 9.34 -4.07 4.40
C ALA A 283 9.90 -3.26 5.58
N GLY A 284 9.91 -3.85 6.78
CA GLY A 284 10.47 -3.26 7.99
C GLY A 284 11.99 -3.09 7.97
N GLY A 285 12.69 -3.87 7.14
CA GLY A 285 14.12 -3.72 6.84
C GLY A 285 14.42 -2.67 5.76
N LEU A 286 13.39 -2.13 5.10
CA LEU A 286 13.51 -0.99 4.17
C LEU A 286 13.15 0.33 4.86
N LYS A 287 12.00 0.38 5.57
CA LYS A 287 11.48 1.64 6.14
C LYS A 287 10.65 1.38 7.39
N LEU A 288 10.79 2.28 8.37
CA LEU A 288 10.07 2.22 9.65
C LEU A 288 8.53 2.27 9.49
N PHE A 289 8.03 2.83 8.38
CA PHE A 289 6.59 2.88 8.07
C PHE A 289 5.91 1.51 7.99
N ALA A 290 6.67 0.42 7.79
CA ALA A 290 6.11 -0.93 7.79
C ALA A 290 5.87 -1.49 9.21
N TRP A 291 6.47 -0.92 10.26
CA TRP A 291 6.39 -1.46 11.62
C TRP A 291 4.98 -1.46 12.23
N PRO A 292 4.13 -0.42 12.02
CA PRO A 292 2.73 -0.49 12.41
C PRO A 292 2.00 -1.68 11.77
N VAL A 293 2.29 -1.98 10.49
CA VAL A 293 1.70 -3.14 9.80
C VAL A 293 2.23 -4.45 10.38
N ALA A 294 3.53 -4.53 10.68
CA ALA A 294 4.16 -5.68 11.34
C ALA A 294 3.53 -5.97 12.70
N LEU A 295 3.34 -4.96 13.54
CA LEU A 295 2.74 -5.08 14.87
C LEU A 295 1.32 -5.66 14.78
N VAL A 296 0.47 -5.09 13.92
CA VAL A 296 -0.91 -5.57 13.76
C VAL A 296 -0.93 -7.00 13.19
N LEU A 297 -0.01 -7.35 12.27
CA LEU A 297 0.15 -8.72 11.78
C LEU A 297 0.63 -9.70 12.84
N ILE A 298 1.51 -9.30 13.76
CA ILE A 298 1.95 -10.13 14.88
C ILE A 298 0.76 -10.44 15.80
N ILE A 299 -0.06 -9.43 16.12
CA ILE A 299 -1.28 -9.60 16.92
C ILE A 299 -2.26 -10.52 16.19
N TRP A 300 -2.47 -10.31 14.89
CA TRP A 300 -3.26 -11.22 14.04
C TRP A 300 -2.74 -12.66 14.09
N GLY A 301 -1.42 -12.85 14.00
CA GLY A 301 -0.78 -14.16 14.10
C GLY A 301 -0.99 -14.80 15.47
N ALA A 302 -0.93 -14.02 16.56
CA ALA A 302 -1.19 -14.49 17.91
C ALA A 302 -2.63 -15.04 18.06
N THR A 303 -3.63 -14.38 17.45
CA THR A 303 -5.01 -14.91 17.45
C THR A 303 -5.18 -16.24 16.72
N ARG A 304 -4.18 -16.65 15.92
CA ARG A 304 -4.16 -17.91 15.15
C ARG A 304 -3.15 -18.93 15.68
N ARG A 305 -2.60 -18.75 16.89
CA ARG A 305 -1.49 -19.57 17.42
C ARG A 305 -0.27 -19.65 16.48
N ALA A 306 -0.09 -18.62 15.66
CA ALA A 306 1.00 -18.49 14.70
C ALA A 306 1.86 -17.25 14.94
N GLY A 307 1.71 -16.59 16.11
CA GLY A 307 2.39 -15.35 16.47
C GLY A 307 3.91 -15.44 16.30
N LEU A 308 4.54 -16.47 16.88
CA LEU A 308 5.99 -16.69 16.77
C LEU A 308 6.48 -16.79 15.31
N ARG A 309 5.72 -17.45 14.44
CA ARG A 309 6.08 -17.57 13.01
C ARG A 309 6.01 -16.24 12.28
N VAL A 310 5.04 -15.39 12.64
CA VAL A 310 4.95 -14.03 12.07
C VAL A 310 6.09 -13.18 12.64
N THR A 311 6.27 -13.17 13.96
CA THR A 311 7.29 -12.38 14.66
C THR A 311 8.71 -12.70 14.19
N ALA A 312 9.03 -13.98 13.97
CA ALA A 312 10.36 -14.40 13.51
C ALA A 312 10.77 -13.68 12.21
N GLY A 313 9.88 -13.58 11.22
CA GLY A 313 10.14 -12.80 10.01
C GLY A 313 10.02 -11.30 10.24
N ALA A 314 8.94 -10.87 10.90
CA ALA A 314 8.57 -9.46 11.03
C ALA A 314 9.57 -8.64 11.85
N VAL A 315 10.24 -9.25 12.82
CA VAL A 315 11.24 -8.62 13.69
C VAL A 315 12.64 -9.12 13.37
N GLY A 316 12.80 -10.43 13.10
CA GLY A 316 14.12 -11.01 12.84
C GLY A 316 14.80 -10.46 11.60
N LEU A 317 14.07 -10.21 10.50
CA LEU A 317 14.68 -9.66 9.28
C LEU A 317 15.13 -8.20 9.43
N PRO A 318 14.33 -7.27 9.98
CA PRO A 318 14.83 -5.91 10.27
C PRO A 318 16.04 -5.91 11.20
N LEU A 319 16.03 -6.72 12.27
CA LEU A 319 17.16 -6.81 13.20
C LEU A 319 18.41 -7.38 12.52
N ALA A 320 18.26 -8.41 11.69
CA ALA A 320 19.37 -8.97 10.93
C ALA A 320 19.95 -7.95 9.93
N ALA A 321 19.10 -7.13 9.30
CA ALA A 321 19.54 -6.06 8.41
C ALA A 321 20.28 -4.93 9.15
N LEU A 322 19.89 -4.64 10.40
CA LEU A 322 20.52 -3.64 11.26
C LEU A 322 21.88 -4.08 11.81
N LEU A 323 22.11 -5.39 11.97
CA LEU A 323 23.28 -5.92 12.65
C LEU A 323 24.61 -5.51 11.98
N PRO A 324 24.82 -5.62 10.66
CA PRO A 324 26.07 -5.17 10.03
C PRO A 324 26.34 -3.69 10.25
N ALA A 325 25.35 -2.83 10.03
CA ALA A 325 25.50 -1.38 10.23
C ALA A 325 25.82 -1.03 11.68
N LEU A 326 25.19 -1.72 12.65
CA LEU A 326 25.47 -1.55 14.07
C LEU A 326 26.91 -1.95 14.44
N LEU A 327 27.44 -3.02 13.82
CA LEU A 327 28.79 -3.51 14.08
C LEU A 327 29.88 -2.65 13.42
N VAL A 328 29.59 -2.05 12.27
CA VAL A 328 30.52 -1.16 11.56
C VAL A 328 30.55 0.23 12.19
N ASP A 329 29.39 0.86 12.39
CA ASP A 329 29.28 2.19 12.97
C ASP A 329 27.93 2.41 13.67
N ARG A 330 27.93 2.19 14.99
CA ARG A 330 26.76 2.37 15.85
C ARG A 330 26.30 3.82 15.89
N ASP A 331 27.21 4.78 15.94
CA ASP A 331 26.86 6.17 16.15
C ASP A 331 26.24 6.76 14.87
N ALA A 332 26.77 6.41 13.71
CA ALA A 332 26.15 6.73 12.42
C ALA A 332 24.75 6.11 12.30
N LEU A 333 24.57 4.84 12.69
CA LEU A 333 23.25 4.20 12.68
C LEU A 333 22.24 4.94 13.56
N VAL A 334 22.60 5.25 14.81
CA VAL A 334 21.73 5.94 15.76
C VAL A 334 21.41 7.36 15.27
N GLU A 335 22.40 8.07 14.75
CA GLU A 335 22.25 9.41 14.21
C GLU A 335 21.23 9.45 13.06
N ASN A 336 21.34 8.51 12.13
CA ASN A 336 20.52 8.49 10.92
C ASN A 336 19.12 7.90 11.12
N VAL A 337 19.01 6.80 11.87
CA VAL A 337 17.76 6.02 11.97
C VAL A 337 16.91 6.43 13.16
N LEU A 338 17.51 6.98 14.23
CA LEU A 338 16.80 7.35 15.45
C LEU A 338 16.78 8.86 15.66
N ARG A 339 17.94 9.52 15.75
CA ARG A 339 18.01 10.94 16.12
C ARG A 339 17.42 11.85 15.04
N PHE A 340 17.82 11.68 13.79
CA PHE A 340 17.33 12.54 12.70
C PHE A 340 15.80 12.48 12.53
N PRO A 341 15.13 11.31 12.46
CA PRO A 341 13.66 11.25 12.38
C PRO A 341 12.95 11.82 13.62
N LEU A 342 13.58 11.79 14.79
CA LEU A 342 13.06 12.41 16.03
C LEU A 342 13.30 13.93 16.10
N GLY A 343 13.94 14.52 15.08
CA GLY A 343 14.24 15.95 15.04
C GLY A 343 15.47 16.35 15.84
N HIS A 344 16.33 15.40 16.20
CA HIS A 344 17.58 15.61 16.93
C HIS A 344 18.83 15.58 16.03
N GLY A 345 18.66 15.59 14.70
CA GLY A 345 19.77 15.69 13.77
C GLY A 345 20.30 17.13 13.64
N LEU A 346 21.44 17.28 12.95
CA LEU A 346 22.11 18.55 12.67
C LEU A 346 21.30 19.47 11.74
N VAL A 347 20.36 18.90 10.97
CA VAL A 347 19.44 19.61 10.10
C VAL A 347 18.02 19.09 10.27
N THR A 348 17.03 19.94 10.01
CA THR A 348 15.62 19.59 10.13
C THR A 348 15.05 19.10 8.80
N SER A 349 14.15 18.12 8.87
CA SER A 349 13.42 17.63 7.70
C SER A 349 12.54 18.74 7.08
N PRO A 350 12.49 18.87 5.73
CA PRO A 350 11.61 19.82 5.05
C PRO A 350 10.13 19.39 5.03
N ALA A 351 9.77 18.28 5.67
CA ALA A 351 8.42 17.71 5.63
C ALA A 351 7.40 18.57 6.39
N GLN A 352 6.64 19.40 5.66
CA GLN A 352 5.66 20.34 6.22
C GLN A 352 4.34 20.34 5.42
N SER A 353 3.72 19.17 5.27
CA SER A 353 2.40 19.12 4.62
C SER A 353 1.30 19.67 5.55
N PRO A 354 0.30 20.42 5.03
CA PRO A 354 -0.71 21.13 5.82
C PRO A 354 -1.80 20.20 6.37
N PHE A 355 -1.39 19.16 7.09
CA PHE A 355 -2.28 18.26 7.81
C PHE A 355 -2.67 18.84 9.18
N PRO A 356 -3.76 18.36 9.80
CA PRO A 356 -4.22 18.87 11.09
C PRO A 356 -3.14 19.00 12.15
N GLY A 357 -2.25 18.01 12.29
CA GLY A 357 -1.13 18.03 13.23
C GLY A 357 -0.13 19.14 12.97
N HIS A 358 0.19 19.41 11.69
CA HIS A 358 1.05 20.51 11.29
C HIS A 358 0.39 21.86 11.55
N LEU A 359 -0.89 22.02 11.17
CA LEU A 359 -1.66 23.24 11.40
C LEU A 359 -1.81 23.55 12.89
N VAL A 360 -2.05 22.54 13.72
CA VAL A 360 -2.06 22.68 15.19
C VAL A 360 -0.69 23.08 15.72
N ALA A 361 0.38 22.45 15.20
CA ALA A 361 1.74 22.71 15.62
C ALA A 361 2.21 24.14 15.32
N ASP A 362 1.71 24.72 14.22
CA ASP A 362 2.08 26.05 13.74
C ASP A 362 1.18 27.17 14.30
N ALA A 363 -0.15 26.93 14.40
CA ALA A 363 -1.12 27.97 14.74
C ALA A 363 -1.36 28.19 16.24
N LEU A 364 -0.99 27.25 17.13
CA LEU A 364 -1.32 27.33 18.56
C LEU A 364 -0.07 27.53 19.43
N PRO A 365 -0.16 28.31 20.54
CA PRO A 365 0.87 28.32 21.58
C PRO A 365 1.08 26.91 22.15
N GLY A 366 2.32 26.40 22.10
CA GLY A 366 2.61 25.02 22.50
C GLY A 366 2.08 23.95 21.54
N GLY A 367 1.70 24.33 20.31
CA GLY A 367 1.04 23.47 19.33
C GLY A 367 1.75 22.14 19.07
N ARG A 368 3.09 22.12 19.05
CA ARG A 368 3.87 20.87 18.89
C ARG A 368 3.58 19.85 19.99
N ILE A 369 3.44 20.30 21.24
CA ILE A 369 3.09 19.45 22.39
C ILE A 369 1.65 18.96 22.26
N ILE A 370 0.73 19.84 21.84
CA ILE A 370 -0.67 19.49 21.61
C ILE A 370 -0.79 18.42 20.52
N ALA A 371 -0.15 18.64 19.37
CA ALA A 371 -0.15 17.69 18.26
C ALA A 371 0.48 16.34 18.66
N ALA A 372 1.59 16.35 19.41
CA ALA A 372 2.18 15.14 19.97
C ALA A 372 1.23 14.43 20.95
N GLY A 373 0.54 15.17 21.82
CA GLY A 373 -0.47 14.64 22.74
C GLY A 373 -1.65 13.99 22.01
N LEU A 374 -2.15 14.62 20.94
CA LEU A 374 -3.20 14.06 20.08
C LEU A 374 -2.75 12.78 19.38
N LEU A 375 -1.52 12.76 18.85
CA LEU A 375 -0.93 11.58 18.23
C LEU A 375 -0.79 10.43 19.24
N LEU A 376 -0.33 10.71 20.46
CA LEU A 376 -0.24 9.74 21.55
C LEU A 376 -1.63 9.21 21.96
N ALA A 377 -2.64 10.09 22.05
CA ALA A 377 -4.01 9.69 22.36
C ALA A 377 -4.59 8.79 21.25
N ALA A 378 -4.34 9.09 19.98
CA ALA A 378 -4.75 8.24 18.86
C ALA A 378 -4.05 6.87 18.92
N GLY A 379 -2.75 6.84 19.21
CA GLY A 379 -1.98 5.61 19.41
C GLY A 379 -2.52 4.77 20.57
N ALA A 380 -2.83 5.40 21.71
CA ALA A 380 -3.42 4.73 22.87
C ALA A 380 -4.81 4.16 22.56
N ALA A 381 -5.66 4.91 21.84
CA ALA A 381 -6.97 4.42 21.40
C ALA A 381 -6.86 3.18 20.49
N ILE A 382 -5.90 3.18 19.56
CA ILE A 382 -5.61 2.02 18.70
C ILE A 382 -5.09 0.84 19.53
N ALA A 383 -4.19 1.07 20.49
CA ALA A 383 -3.68 0.03 21.38
C ALA A 383 -4.79 -0.61 22.22
N VAL A 384 -5.67 0.21 22.82
CA VAL A 384 -6.86 -0.27 23.56
C VAL A 384 -7.79 -1.05 22.63
N ARG A 385 -8.01 -0.57 21.40
CA ARG A 385 -8.82 -1.27 20.40
C ARG A 385 -8.24 -2.64 20.03
N LEU A 386 -6.92 -2.73 19.86
CA LEU A 386 -6.19 -3.97 19.56
C LEU A 386 -6.25 -4.96 20.73
N ALA A 387 -6.07 -4.49 21.97
CA ALA A 387 -6.18 -5.31 23.16
C ALA A 387 -7.60 -5.86 23.38
N ARG A 388 -8.62 -5.02 23.17
CA ARG A 388 -10.03 -5.40 23.42
C ARG A 388 -10.63 -6.26 22.30
N ARG A 389 -10.29 -6.01 21.03
CA ARG A 389 -10.75 -6.85 19.91
C ARG A 389 -9.64 -7.01 18.86
N PRO A 390 -8.68 -7.94 19.09
CA PRO A 390 -7.57 -8.12 18.16
C PRO A 390 -8.08 -8.53 16.76
N PRO A 391 -7.37 -8.16 15.67
CA PRO A 391 -7.76 -8.49 14.31
C PRO A 391 -7.79 -10.00 14.10
N ARG A 392 -8.94 -10.51 13.67
CA ARG A 392 -9.15 -11.93 13.37
C ARG A 392 -9.11 -12.23 11.89
N THR A 393 -9.11 -11.23 11.00
CA THR A 393 -8.98 -11.44 9.55
C THR A 393 -7.89 -10.55 8.98
N ALA A 394 -7.34 -10.93 7.83
CA ALA A 394 -6.37 -10.08 7.12
C ALA A 394 -7.00 -8.76 6.64
N ALA A 395 -8.29 -8.77 6.31
CA ALA A 395 -9.04 -7.56 5.99
C ALA A 395 -9.16 -6.61 7.19
N GLU A 396 -9.47 -7.13 8.39
CA GLU A 396 -9.47 -6.33 9.62
C GLU A 396 -8.08 -5.78 9.92
N THR A 397 -7.02 -6.58 9.78
CA THR A 397 -5.63 -6.12 9.89
C THR A 397 -5.38 -4.94 8.94
N ALA A 398 -5.75 -5.07 7.66
CA ALA A 398 -5.57 -4.01 6.66
C ALA A 398 -6.31 -2.73 7.04
N LEU A 399 -7.57 -2.82 7.49
CA LEU A 399 -8.38 -1.66 7.91
C LEU A 399 -7.79 -0.97 9.13
N ILE A 400 -7.36 -1.72 10.15
CA ILE A 400 -6.71 -1.15 11.34
C ILE A 400 -5.43 -0.43 10.95
N CYS A 401 -4.58 -1.04 10.12
CA CYS A 401 -3.37 -0.40 9.62
C CYS A 401 -3.69 0.87 8.83
N ALA A 402 -4.71 0.83 7.96
CA ALA A 402 -5.05 1.97 7.13
C ALA A 402 -5.56 3.16 7.95
N TYR A 403 -6.51 2.95 8.86
CA TYR A 403 -7.01 4.03 9.71
C TYR A 403 -5.97 4.49 10.73
N GLY A 404 -5.14 3.58 11.25
CA GLY A 404 -4.07 3.92 12.18
C GLY A 404 -2.99 4.79 11.53
N LEU A 405 -2.53 4.40 10.32
CA LEU A 405 -1.57 5.20 9.56
C LEU A 405 -2.19 6.53 9.10
N LEU A 406 -3.46 6.55 8.70
CA LEU A 406 -4.15 7.80 8.37
C LEU A 406 -4.19 8.76 9.56
N ALA A 407 -4.55 8.27 10.75
CA ALA A 407 -4.56 9.07 11.97
C ALA A 407 -3.16 9.57 12.33
N ALA A 408 -2.14 8.70 12.22
CA ALA A 408 -0.75 9.09 12.46
C ALA A 408 -0.29 10.17 11.49
N ILE A 409 -0.51 10.00 10.18
CA ILE A 409 -0.14 10.98 9.15
C ILE A 409 -0.89 12.30 9.35
N ALA A 410 -2.18 12.26 9.68
CA ALA A 410 -2.97 13.46 9.91
C ALA A 410 -2.52 14.26 11.15
N LEU A 411 -2.03 13.60 12.19
CA LEU A 411 -1.67 14.22 13.47
C LEU A 411 -0.17 14.50 13.63
N MET A 412 0.69 13.92 12.80
CA MET A 412 2.13 14.12 12.86
C MET A 412 2.48 15.57 12.45
N PRO A 413 3.21 16.35 13.28
CA PRO A 413 3.55 17.75 12.99
C PRO A 413 4.41 17.96 11.75
N SER A 414 5.25 16.98 11.44
CA SER A 414 6.17 16.99 10.30
C SER A 414 5.95 15.72 9.48
N THR A 415 5.23 15.85 8.38
CA THR A 415 4.86 14.72 7.53
C THR A 415 4.80 15.15 6.06
N ARG A 416 4.80 14.17 5.15
CA ARG A 416 4.72 14.37 3.71
C ARG A 416 3.37 13.91 3.19
N PHE A 417 2.81 14.69 2.26
CA PHE A 417 1.57 14.36 1.55
C PHE A 417 1.63 12.97 0.92
N GLY A 418 2.78 12.61 0.34
CA GLY A 418 3.02 11.31 -0.30
C GLY A 418 2.68 10.10 0.58
N TYR A 419 2.80 10.21 1.91
CA TYR A 419 2.51 9.10 2.82
C TYR A 419 1.04 8.68 2.84
N LEU A 420 0.11 9.49 2.31
CA LEU A 420 -1.28 9.09 2.13
C LEU A 420 -1.46 7.89 1.18
N LEU A 421 -0.42 7.52 0.40
CA LEU A 421 -0.43 6.31 -0.41
C LEU A 421 -0.69 5.05 0.43
N TYR A 422 -0.15 4.98 1.67
CA TYR A 422 -0.29 3.81 2.53
C TYR A 422 -1.74 3.58 2.96
N PRO A 423 -2.42 4.52 3.65
CA PRO A 423 -3.80 4.33 4.06
C PRO A 423 -4.75 4.13 2.86
N ALA A 424 -4.54 4.85 1.75
CA ALA A 424 -5.39 4.70 0.57
C ALA A 424 -5.31 3.29 -0.04
N ALA A 425 -4.08 2.78 -0.26
CA ALA A 425 -3.87 1.46 -0.81
C ALA A 425 -4.35 0.36 0.14
N LEU A 426 -4.09 0.47 1.44
CA LEU A 426 -4.54 -0.51 2.45
C LEU A 426 -6.08 -0.58 2.53
N LEU A 427 -6.77 0.57 2.49
CA LEU A 427 -8.24 0.61 2.47
C LEU A 427 -8.82 -0.06 1.22
N LEU A 428 -8.28 0.24 0.04
CA LEU A 428 -8.77 -0.29 -1.24
C LEU A 428 -8.36 -1.75 -1.47
N TRP A 429 -7.33 -2.24 -0.78
CA TRP A 429 -6.91 -3.63 -0.79
C TRP A 429 -7.75 -4.52 0.13
N ALA A 430 -8.27 -3.99 1.25
CA ALA A 430 -8.99 -4.77 2.27
C ALA A 430 -10.19 -5.60 1.74
N PRO A 431 -11.01 -5.14 0.77
CA PRO A 431 -12.09 -5.96 0.21
C PRO A 431 -11.59 -7.21 -0.53
N ALA A 432 -10.39 -7.17 -1.12
CA ALA A 432 -9.77 -8.33 -1.79
C ALA A 432 -9.29 -9.41 -0.81
N LEU A 433 -9.14 -9.07 0.48
CA LEU A 433 -8.65 -9.96 1.54
C LEU A 433 -9.76 -10.72 2.28
N HIS A 434 -11.03 -10.46 1.98
CA HIS A 434 -12.15 -11.10 2.68
C HIS A 434 -12.24 -12.60 2.32
N GLU A 435 -12.08 -13.45 3.33
CA GLU A 435 -12.42 -14.88 3.25
C GLU A 435 -13.95 -15.06 3.32
N PRO A 436 -14.53 -16.04 2.60
CA PRO A 436 -15.95 -16.36 2.75
C PRO A 436 -16.17 -17.01 4.12
N PRO A 437 -17.34 -16.82 4.76
CA PRO A 437 -17.70 -17.60 5.94
C PRO A 437 -17.56 -19.09 5.61
N ARG A 438 -16.80 -19.84 6.41
CA ARG A 438 -16.87 -21.30 6.32
C ARG A 438 -18.30 -21.70 6.69
N PRO A 439 -18.99 -22.54 5.89
CA PRO A 439 -20.22 -23.14 6.37
C PRO A 439 -19.86 -23.88 7.65
N THR A 440 -20.45 -23.45 8.76
CA THR A 440 -20.38 -24.18 10.03
C THR A 440 -21.00 -25.54 9.76
N GLY A 441 -20.14 -26.55 9.63
CA GLY A 441 -20.56 -27.94 9.56
C GLY A 441 -21.05 -28.38 10.93
N GLU A 442 -22.26 -27.98 11.27
CA GLU A 442 -23.14 -28.74 12.14
C GLU A 442 -24.46 -28.85 11.37
N PRO A 443 -24.81 -30.03 10.84
CA PRO A 443 -26.22 -30.28 10.58
C PRO A 443 -26.90 -30.18 11.96
N ALA A 444 -27.60 -29.09 12.21
CA ALA A 444 -28.61 -29.05 13.25
C ALA A 444 -29.50 -30.26 12.99
N ALA A 445 -29.38 -31.28 13.84
CA ALA A 445 -30.25 -32.45 13.79
C ALA A 445 -31.68 -31.92 13.86
N ALA A 446 -32.37 -31.95 12.72
CA ALA A 446 -33.80 -31.70 12.69
C ALA A 446 -34.42 -32.71 13.65
N PRO A 447 -35.26 -32.29 14.62
CA PRO A 447 -35.97 -33.24 15.44
C PRO A 447 -36.83 -34.08 14.49
N LEU A 448 -36.53 -35.38 14.43
CA LEU A 448 -37.34 -36.36 13.72
C LEU A 448 -38.78 -36.19 14.20
N SER A 449 -39.64 -35.63 13.34
CA SER A 449 -41.07 -35.61 13.56
C SER A 449 -41.55 -37.05 13.52
N ALA A 450 -41.84 -37.59 14.70
CA ALA A 450 -42.51 -38.87 14.85
C ALA A 450 -43.88 -38.79 14.15
N LYS A 451 -43.95 -39.33 12.93
CA LYS A 451 -45.22 -39.69 12.29
C LYS A 451 -45.81 -40.87 13.06
N TRP A 452 -46.52 -40.57 14.14
CA TRP A 452 -47.48 -41.51 14.74
C TRP A 452 -48.71 -41.58 13.83
N ARG A 453 -48.88 -42.69 13.10
CA ARG A 453 -50.16 -43.05 12.48
C ARG A 453 -50.97 -43.81 13.53
N ALA A 454 -52.09 -43.25 13.95
CA ALA A 454 -53.11 -43.98 14.70
C ALA A 454 -53.84 -44.97 13.77
N PRO A 455 -54.14 -46.21 14.19
CA PRO A 455 -55.04 -47.08 13.46
C PRO A 455 -56.50 -46.72 13.77
N GLU A 456 -57.28 -46.50 12.72
CA GLU A 456 -58.74 -46.44 12.77
C GLU A 456 -59.29 -47.77 13.34
N ARG A 457 -60.01 -47.70 14.47
CA ARG A 457 -60.90 -48.79 14.89
C ARG A 457 -62.29 -48.50 14.37
N GLY A 458 -62.74 -49.39 13.49
CA GLY A 458 -64.09 -49.44 12.98
C GLY A 458 -65.13 -49.68 14.07
N ARG A 459 -66.34 -49.21 13.78
CA ARG A 459 -67.57 -49.48 14.51
C ARG A 459 -67.98 -50.95 14.31
N ALA A 460 -68.26 -51.63 15.40
CA ALA A 460 -69.39 -52.55 15.60
C ALA A 460 -69.57 -52.71 17.11
#